data_AF-A0A818GQ05-F1
#
_entry.id   AF-A0A818GQ05-F1
#
_cell.length_a   1.000
_cell.length_b   1.000
_cell.length_c   1.000
_cell.angle_alpha   90.00
_cell.angle_beta   90.00
_cell.angle_gamma   90.00
#
_symmetry.space_group_name_H-M   'P 1'
#
loop_
_entity.id
_entity.type
_entity.pdbx_description
1 polymer ?
#
loop_
_entity_poly.entity_id
_entity_poly.type
_entity_poly.pdbx_seq_one_letter_code
_entity_poly.pdbx_strand_id
1 'polypeptide(L)' 'MTLKFARNEAFKLKNHKTRTSFAKRLLTLKPAADVAQQTRKVSSVCGKNLIDEHPLNYDGYNSFDIFVSHSICQYI' A
#
# COMPACT_ATOMS: atom_id res chain seq x y z
N MET A 1 -2.87 10.74 -4.26
CA MET A 1 -1.51 10.40 -4.73
C MET A 1 -0.84 9.30 -3.89
N THR A 2 -1.09 9.24 -2.57
CA THR A 2 -0.45 8.31 -1.62
C THR A 2 -0.63 6.81 -1.92
N LEU A 3 -1.85 6.37 -2.27
CA LEU A 3 -2.12 4.95 -2.57
C LEU A 3 -1.41 4.44 -3.84
N LYS A 4 -1.18 5.30 -4.83
CA LYS A 4 -0.44 4.93 -6.05
C LYS A 4 1.02 4.63 -5.74
N PHE A 5 1.63 5.46 -4.88
CA PHE A 5 3.01 5.28 -4.43
C PHE A 5 3.16 4.06 -3.52
N ALA A 6 2.27 3.90 -2.54
CA ALA A 6 2.25 2.74 -1.65
C ALA A 6 2.12 1.41 -2.42
N ARG A 7 1.30 1.36 -3.47
CA ARG A 7 1.20 0.19 -4.38
C ARG A 7 2.53 -0.13 -5.07
N ASN A 8 3.30 0.89 -5.45
CA ASN A 8 4.56 0.73 -6.15
C ASN A 8 5.67 0.27 -5.20
N GLU A 9 5.74 0.82 -4.00
CA GLU A 9 6.68 0.38 -2.97
C GLU A 9 6.38 -1.05 -2.49
N ALA A 10 5.09 -1.41 -2.35
CA ALA A 10 4.70 -2.79 -2.05
C ALA A 10 5.04 -3.79 -3.19
N PHE A 11 5.22 -3.32 -4.44
CA PHE A 11 5.78 -4.17 -5.52
C PHE A 11 7.23 -4.54 -5.20
N LYS A 12 8.04 -3.56 -4.79
CA LYS A 12 9.47 -3.74 -4.51
C LYS A 12 9.70 -4.65 -3.30
N LEU A 13 8.86 -4.53 -2.27
CA LEU A 13 8.93 -5.33 -1.04
C LEU A 13 8.36 -6.75 -1.19
N LYS A 14 7.86 -7.12 -2.38
CA LYS A 14 7.17 -8.40 -2.66
C LYS A 14 6.00 -8.72 -1.73
N ASN A 15 5.44 -7.70 -1.07
CA ASN A 15 4.30 -7.85 -0.17
C ASN A 15 2.98 -7.86 -0.96
N HIS A 16 2.68 -9.02 -1.53
CA HIS A 16 1.59 -9.18 -2.49
C HIS A 16 0.20 -9.17 -1.85
N LYS A 17 0.05 -9.61 -0.60
CA LYS A 17 -1.23 -9.61 0.13
C LYS A 17 -1.59 -8.19 0.53
N THR A 18 -0.64 -7.47 1.12
CA THR A 18 -0.82 -6.06 1.48
C THR A 18 -1.09 -5.19 0.25
N ARG A 19 -0.38 -5.44 -0.87
CA ARG A 19 -0.63 -4.72 -2.13
C ARG A 19 -2.03 -4.93 -2.68
N THR A 20 -2.57 -6.14 -2.60
CA THR A 20 -3.91 -6.45 -3.09
C THR A 20 -4.97 -5.67 -2.33
N SER A 21 -4.80 -5.48 -1.01
CA SER A 21 -5.67 -4.62 -0.20
C SER A 21 -5.64 -3.16 -0.68
N PHE A 22 -4.45 -2.62 -0.92
CA PHE A 22 -4.30 -1.26 -1.47
C PHE A 22 -4.88 -1.11 -2.87
N ALA A 23 -4.70 -2.10 -3.74
CA ALA A 23 -5.25 -2.12 -5.09
C ALA A 23 -6.79 -2.11 -5.07
N LYS A 24 -7.42 -2.88 -4.16
CA LYS A 24 -8.87 -2.87 -3.96
C LYS A 24 -9.37 -1.50 -3.52
N ARG A 25 -8.76 -0.92 -2.48
CA ARG A 25 -9.11 0.45 -2.01
C ARG A 25 -8.94 1.50 -3.10
N LEU A 26 -7.86 1.40 -3.88
CA LEU A 26 -7.60 2.30 -4.99
C LEU A 26 -8.68 2.16 -6.07
N LEU A 27 -9.17 0.96 -6.37
CA LEU A 27 -10.26 0.75 -7.34
C LEU A 27 -11.61 1.28 -6.82
N THR A 28 -11.88 1.21 -5.52
CA THR A 28 -13.09 1.78 -4.90
C THR A 28 -13.17 3.30 -5.04
N LEU A 29 -12.02 3.99 -5.06
CA LEU A 29 -11.93 5.45 -5.21
C LEU A 29 -12.12 5.96 -6.65
N LYS A 30 -12.46 5.09 -7.61
CA LYS A 30 -12.66 5.42 -9.04
C LYS A 30 -11.59 6.39 -9.62
N PRO A 31 -10.30 6.03 -9.56
CA PRO A 31 -9.22 6.84 -10.12
C PRO A 31 -9.28 6.83 -11.65
N ALA A 32 -8.53 7.74 -12.28
CA ALA A 32 -8.36 7.81 -13.74
C ALA A 32 -8.11 6.43 -14.37
N ALA A 33 -8.72 6.19 -15.55
CA ALA A 33 -8.78 4.87 -16.21
C ALA A 33 -7.40 4.21 -16.41
N ASP A 34 -6.38 5.00 -16.71
CA ASP A 34 -5.00 4.56 -16.90
C ASP A 34 -4.44 3.88 -15.63
N VAL A 35 -4.64 4.52 -14.48
CA VAL A 35 -4.22 4.00 -13.17
C VAL A 35 -5.02 2.75 -12.81
N ALA A 36 -6.31 2.73 -13.14
CA ALA A 36 -7.17 1.58 -12.89
C ALA A 36 -6.74 0.35 -13.71
N GLN A 37 -6.37 0.52 -14.98
CA GLN A 37 -5.82 -0.56 -15.81
C GLN A 37 -4.48 -1.07 -15.28
N GLN A 38 -3.57 -0.16 -14.94
CA GLN A 38 -2.27 -0.55 -14.38
C GLN A 38 -2.45 -1.32 -13.06
N THR A 39 -3.36 -0.86 -12.20
CA THR A 39 -3.70 -1.54 -10.93
C THR A 39 -4.35 -2.90 -11.18
N ARG A 40 -5.24 -2.98 -12.19
CA ARG A 40 -5.73 -4.18 -12.89
C ARG A 40 -4.67 -5.27 -13.05
N LYS A 41 -3.71 -4.93 -13.91
CA LYS A 41 -2.62 -5.80 -14.35
C LYS A 41 -1.73 -6.23 -13.19
N VAL A 42 -1.39 -5.29 -12.34
CA VAL A 42 -0.54 -5.45 -11.17
C VAL A 42 -1.20 -6.37 -10.12
N SER A 43 -2.52 -6.24 -9.90
CA SER A 43 -3.26 -7.10 -8.98
C SER A 43 -3.39 -8.54 -9.49
N SER A 44 -3.50 -8.75 -10.81
CA SER A 44 -3.58 -10.09 -11.41
C SER A 44 -2.29 -10.89 -11.18
N VAL A 45 -1.12 -10.23 -11.24
CA VAL A 45 0.18 -10.87 -10.93
C VAL A 45 0.29 -11.21 -9.44
N CYS A 46 -0.22 -10.36 -8.54
CA CYS A 46 -0.22 -10.65 -7.10
C CYS A 46 -1.14 -11.80 -6.70
N GLY A 47 -2.23 -12.05 -7.45
CA GLY A 47 -3.16 -13.14 -7.13
C GLY A 47 -2.52 -14.53 -7.18
N LYS A 48 -1.37 -14.69 -7.85
CA LYS A 48 -0.64 -15.96 -7.95
C LYS A 48 0.22 -16.28 -6.74
N ASN A 49 0.58 -15.27 -5.94
CA ASN A 49 1.42 -15.45 -4.76
C ASN A 49 1.00 -14.45 -3.68
N LEU A 50 0.14 -14.85 -2.75
CA LEU A 50 -0.43 -13.99 -1.70
C LEU A 50 0.42 -14.02 -0.42
N ILE A 51 1.73 -14.13 -0.57
CA ILE A 51 2.68 -14.16 0.54
C ILE A 51 3.26 -12.75 0.70
N ASP A 52 3.32 -12.27 1.94
CA ASP A 52 4.11 -11.10 2.29
C ASP A 52 5.47 -11.61 2.79
N GLU A 53 6.56 -11.30 2.07
CA GLU A 53 7.93 -11.68 2.47
C GLU A 53 8.39 -10.90 3.70
N HIS A 54 7.96 -9.64 3.83
CA HIS A 54 8.38 -8.76 4.92
C HIS A 54 7.20 -8.47 5.87
N PRO A 55 7.31 -8.79 7.16
CA PRO A 55 6.28 -8.45 8.13
C PRO A 55 6.19 -6.93 8.27
N LEU A 56 5.06 -6.36 7.85
CA LEU A 56 4.75 -4.94 8.06
C LEU A 56 3.90 -4.79 9.32
N ASN A 57 4.27 -3.88 10.22
CA ASN A 57 3.39 -3.46 11.32
C ASN A 57 2.32 -2.49 10.79
N TYR A 58 1.49 -2.98 9.88
CA TYR A 58 0.42 -2.22 9.25
C TYR A 58 -0.86 -3.05 9.25
N ASP A 59 -1.79 -2.68 10.13
CA ASP A 59 -3.15 -3.18 10.09
C ASP A 59 -4.06 -2.12 9.45
N GLY A 60 -4.55 -2.42 8.25
CA GLY A 60 -5.45 -1.53 7.54
C GLY A 60 -6.88 -1.53 8.09
N TYR A 61 -7.25 -2.48 8.94
CA TYR A 61 -8.57 -2.59 9.56
C TYR A 61 -8.59 -2.01 10.97
N ASN A 62 -7.43 -1.87 11.61
CA ASN A 62 -7.31 -1.15 12.86
C ASN A 62 -7.30 0.36 12.58
N SER A 63 -8.07 1.12 13.35
CA SER A 63 -7.95 2.58 13.34
C SER A 63 -6.67 2.95 14.07
N PHE A 64 -5.72 3.57 13.38
CA PHE A 64 -4.48 4.05 13.98
C PHE A 64 -4.36 5.56 13.78
N ASP A 65 -3.89 6.23 14.82
CA ASP A 65 -3.43 7.61 14.69
C ASP A 65 -1.96 7.60 14.26
N ILE A 66 -1.66 8.38 13.21
CA ILE A 66 -0.28 8.67 12.84
C ILE A 66 0.25 9.75 13.77
N PHE A 67 1.17 9.41 14.66
CA PHE A 67 1.86 10.40 15.46
C PHE A 67 2.75 11.27 14.56
N VAL A 68 2.41 12.55 14.43
CA VAL A 68 3.28 13.56 13.81
C VAL A 68 4.27 14.03 14.88
N SER A 69 5.23 13.19 15.24
CA SER A 69 6.37 13.62 16.07
C SER A 69 7.64 13.56 15.25
N HIS A 70 7.94 14.66 14.59
CA HIS A 70 9.26 14.93 14.02
C HIS A 70 9.68 16.35 14.41
N SER A 71 10.14 16.48 15.65
CA SER A 71 10.86 17.58 16.33
C SER A 71 10.46 17.39 17.79
N ILE A 72 11.30 16.92 18.72
CA ILE A 72 12.48 17.61 19.24
C ILE A 72 13.36 16.53 19.89
N CYS A 73 14.50 16.21 19.28
CA CYS A 73 15.62 15.57 19.98
C CYS A 73 16.95 15.95 19.30
N GLN A 74 17.08 17.25 19.02
CA GLN A 74 18.37 17.93 18.98
C GLN A 74 18.21 19.12 19.93
N TYR A 75 19.10 19.20 20.93
CA TYR A 75 19.11 20.17 22.04
C TYR A 75 18.03 19.99 23.12
N ILE A 76 18.36 19.26 24.19
CA ILE A 76 18.82 19.76 25.51
C ILE A 76 19.48 18.60 26.25
#